data_AF-A0A2V6D5S9-F1
#
_entry.id   AF-A0A2V6D5S9-F1
#
_cell.length_a   1.000
_cell.length_b   1.000
_cell.length_c   1.000
_cell.angle_alpha   90.00
_cell.angle_beta   90.00
_cell.angle_gamma   90.00
#
_symmetry.space_group_name_H-M   'P 1'
#
loop_
_entity.id
_entity.type
_entity.pdbx_description
1 polymer ?
#
loop_
_entity_poly.entity_id
_entity_poly.type
_entity_poly.pdbx_seq_one_letter_code
_entity_poly.pdbx_strand_id
1 'polypeptide(L)' 'MQISNPDKVFYPTGKFTKADVLSYYERVARFLLPHFRNRPVTLKRYPNGVFGESFYEKDAPGFTPRWVKTC' A
#
# COMPACT_ATOMS: atom_id res chain seq x y z
N MET A 1 8.85 -10.87 -1.81
CA MET A 1 7.83 -9.91 -2.27
C MET A 1 8.39 -9.19 -3.48
N GLN A 2 7.79 -9.35 -4.65
CA GLN A 2 8.28 -8.67 -5.86
C GLN A 2 7.58 -7.32 -6.03
N ILE A 3 8.35 -6.28 -6.30
CA ILE A 3 7.83 -4.94 -6.53
C ILE A 3 7.93 -4.65 -8.02
N SER A 4 6.78 -4.50 -8.69
CA SER A 4 6.73 -4.01 -10.06
C SER A 4 6.82 -2.48 -10.09
N ASN A 5 7.56 -1.94 -11.07
CA ASN A 5 7.66 -0.50 -11.38
C ASN A 5 7.99 0.38 -10.14
N PRO A 6 9.18 0.20 -9.53
CA PRO A 6 9.59 0.99 -8.35
C PRO A 6 9.69 2.49 -8.65
N ASP A 7 10.12 2.86 -9.87
CA ASP A 7 10.35 4.26 -10.29
C ASP A 7 9.07 5.00 -10.67
N LYS A 8 7.90 4.34 -10.62
CA LYS A 8 6.63 4.99 -10.95
C LYS A 8 6.33 6.09 -9.94
N VAL A 9 6.17 7.32 -10.42
CA VAL A 9 5.78 8.48 -9.61
C VAL A 9 4.30 8.37 -9.26
N PHE A 10 3.99 8.27 -7.96
CA PHE A 10 2.61 8.27 -7.45
C PHE A 10 2.16 9.66 -7.02
N TYR A 11 3.09 10.51 -6.58
CA TYR A 11 2.81 11.87 -6.08
C TYR A 11 3.59 12.90 -6.93
N PRO A 12 2.98 13.46 -7.99
CA PRO A 12 3.70 14.34 -8.92
C PRO A 12 4.25 15.61 -8.29
N THR A 13 3.55 16.20 -7.32
CA THR A 13 3.96 17.45 -6.67
C THR A 13 5.27 17.31 -5.88
N GLY A 14 5.45 16.20 -5.19
CA GLY A 14 6.68 15.89 -4.44
C GLY A 14 7.65 14.97 -5.20
N LYS A 15 7.30 14.55 -6.42
CA LYS A 15 7.98 13.53 -7.22
C LYS A 15 8.23 12.19 -6.48
N PHE A 16 7.40 11.86 -5.48
CA PHE A 16 7.57 10.61 -4.73
C PHE A 16 7.18 9.39 -5.58
N THR A 17 8.08 8.42 -5.59
CA THR A 17 7.98 7.16 -6.33
C THR A 17 7.32 6.07 -5.49
N LYS A 18 7.02 4.93 -6.12
CA LYS A 18 6.56 3.71 -5.42
C LYS A 18 7.56 3.24 -4.38
N ALA A 19 8.85 3.32 -4.72
CA ALA A 19 9.93 2.94 -3.83
C ALA A 19 9.96 3.82 -2.57
N ASP A 20 9.73 5.13 -2.72
CA ASP A 20 9.68 6.07 -1.59
C ASP A 20 8.53 5.75 -0.64
N VAL A 21 7.35 5.44 -1.19
CA VAL A 21 6.18 5.03 -0.38
C VAL A 21 6.49 3.76 0.41
N LEU A 22 7.15 2.78 -0.21
CA LEU A 22 7.53 1.54 0.48
C LEU A 22 8.56 1.81 1.60
N SER A 23 9.59 2.59 1.29
CA SER A 23 10.63 3.02 2.25
C SER A 23 10.03 3.75 3.44
N TYR A 24 9.02 4.61 3.20
CA TYR A 24 8.27 5.27 4.27
C TYR A 24 7.56 4.25 5.18
N TYR A 25 6.78 3.32 4.60
CA TYR A 25 6.07 2.32 5.39
C TYR A 25 7.01 1.41 6.18
N GLU A 26 8.15 1.04 5.62
CA GLU A 26 9.18 0.26 6.31
C GLU A 26 9.71 0.99 7.55
N ARG A 27 10.00 2.30 7.43
CA ARG A 27 10.50 3.13 8.53
C ARG A 27 9.48 3.33 9.64
N VAL A 28 8.19 3.51 9.30
CA VAL A 28 7.14 3.75 10.29
C VAL A 28 6.48 2.47 10.82
N ALA A 29 6.73 1.32 10.20
CA ALA A 29 6.06 0.04 10.50
C ALA A 29 6.08 -0.30 11.99
N ARG A 30 7.21 -0.09 12.67
CA ARG A 30 7.35 -0.37 14.11
C ARG A 30 6.31 0.35 14.96
N PHE A 31 5.98 1.60 14.61
CA PHE A 31 5.01 2.41 15.33
C PHE A 31 3.59 2.17 14.82
N LEU A 32 3.45 1.88 13.52
CA LEU A 32 2.16 1.73 12.86
C LEU A 32 1.48 0.38 13.19
N LEU A 33 2.23 -0.72 13.12
CA LEU A 33 1.69 -2.09 13.20
C LEU A 33 0.92 -2.42 14.50
N PRO A 34 1.32 -1.94 15.70
CA PRO A 34 0.54 -2.15 16.92
C PRO A 34 -0.90 -1.66 16.82
N HIS A 35 -1.14 -0.56 16.09
CA HIS A 35 -2.48 0.04 15.95
C HIS A 35 -3.38 -0.71 14.96
N PHE A 36 -2.79 -1.46 14.02
CA PHE A 36 -3.52 -2.26 13.04
C PHE A 36 -3.70 -3.73 13.45
N ARG A 37 -3.11 -4.15 14.57
CA ARG A 37 -3.20 -5.53 15.04
C ARG A 37 -4.66 -5.91 15.29
N ASN A 38 -5.09 -7.03 14.68
CA ASN A 38 -6.44 -7.59 14.79
C ASN A 38 -7.56 -6.61 14.35
N ARG A 39 -7.25 -5.69 13.43
CA ARG A 39 -8.24 -4.79 12.84
C ARG A 39 -8.36 -5.07 11.34
N PRO A 40 -9.57 -5.21 10.78
CA PRO A 40 -9.75 -5.29 9.35
C PRO A 40 -9.26 -3.99 8.70
N VAL A 41 -8.52 -4.12 7.60
CA VAL A 41 -7.94 -2.97 6.87
C VAL A 41 -8.61 -2.87 5.51
N THR A 42 -9.31 -1.76 5.27
CA THR A 42 -9.76 -1.40 3.93
C THR A 42 -8.64 -0.65 3.20
N LEU A 43 -8.33 -1.07 1.98
CA LEU A 43 -7.33 -0.42 1.15
C LEU A 43 -8.00 0.56 0.19
N LYS A 44 -7.47 1.78 0.12
CA LYS A 44 -7.77 2.70 -0.99
C LYS A 44 -6.60 2.68 -1.96
N ARG A 45 -6.85 2.26 -3.19
CA ARG A 45 -5.80 2.00 -4.18
C ARG A 45 -5.80 3.08 -5.25
N TYR A 46 -4.61 3.50 -5.64
CA TYR A 46 -4.38 4.53 -6.66
C TYR A 46 -3.44 4.00 -7.75
N PRO A 47 -3.87 3.07 -8.62
CA PRO A 47 -2.97 2.41 -9.58
C PRO A 47 -2.20 3.39 -10.48
N ASN A 48 -2.81 4.54 -10.80
CA ASN A 48 -2.28 5.57 -11.69
C ASN A 48 -1.83 6.85 -10.97
N GLY A 49 -1.55 6.76 -9.66
CA GLY A 49 -1.15 7.91 -8.85
C GLY A 49 -2.32 8.69 -8.26
N VAL A 50 -2.00 9.71 -7.47
CA VAL A 50 -2.98 10.43 -6.64
C VAL A 50 -4.03 11.22 -7.42
N PHE A 51 -3.73 11.63 -8.66
CA PHE A 51 -4.66 12.33 -9.54
C PHE A 51 -5.44 11.41 -10.47
N GLY A 52 -5.13 10.11 -10.48
CA GLY A 52 -5.86 9.13 -11.26
C GLY A 52 -7.08 8.59 -10.52
N GLU A 53 -7.79 7.66 -11.16
CA GLU A 53 -8.90 6.95 -10.53
C GLU A 53 -8.43 6.14 -9.32
N SER A 54 -9.28 6.15 -8.29
CA SER A 54 -9.04 5.42 -7.05
C SER A 54 -10.26 4.57 -6.71
N PHE A 55 -10.02 3.42 -6.11
CA PHE A 55 -11.08 2.53 -5.66
C PHE A 55 -10.78 1.99 -4.26
N TYR A 56 -11.84 1.56 -3.58
CA TYR A 56 -11.76 0.88 -2.29
C TYR A 56 -11.79 -0.62 -2.49
N GLU A 57 -10.86 -1.31 -1.85
CA GLU A 57 -10.74 -2.76 -1.83
C GLU A 57 -10.89 -3.20 -0.37
N LYS A 58 -12.04 -3.81 -0.06
CA LYS A 58 -12.39 -4.27 1.29
C LYS A 58 -12.08 -5.76 1.47
N ASP A 59 -12.41 -6.54 0.46
CA ASP A 59 -12.16 -7.98 0.45
C ASP A 59 -10.74 -8.26 -0.01
N ALA A 60 -10.11 -9.28 0.59
CA ALA A 60 -8.76 -9.69 0.23
C ALA A 60 -8.74 -10.29 -1.18
N PRO A 61 -7.98 -9.71 -2.14
CA PRO A 61 -7.93 -10.24 -3.50
C PRO A 61 -7.34 -11.66 -3.58
N GLY A 62 -7.67 -12.42 -4.61
CA GLY A 62 -7.16 -13.78 -4.80
C GLY A 62 -5.63 -13.89 -4.92
N PHE A 63 -4.93 -12.79 -5.23
CA PHE A 63 -3.46 -12.71 -5.26
C PHE A 63 -2.84 -12.35 -3.90
N THR A 64 -3.63 -12.26 -2.83
CA THR A 64 -3.14 -11.96 -1.48
C THR A 64 -2.18 -13.07 -1.02
N PRO A 65 -0.98 -12.73 -0.50
CA PRO A 65 -0.05 -13.73 0.00
C PRO A 65 -0.65 -14.56 1.14
N ARG A 66 -0.42 -15.88 1.14
CA ARG A 66 -1.01 -16.83 2.10
C ARG A 66 -0.71 -16.54 3.58
N TRP A 67 0.32 -15.77 3.88
CA TRP A 67 0.71 -15.41 5.24
C TRP A 67 -0.03 -14.17 5.78
N VAL A 68 -0.75 -13.44 4.93
CA VAL A 68 -1.58 -12.31 5.34
C VAL A 68 -2.86 -12.86 5.96
N LYS A 69 -3.15 -12.49 7.21
CA LYS A 69 -4.41 -12.87 7.87
C LYS A 69 -5.56 -12.09 7.25
N THR A 70 -6.56 -12.81 6.74
CA THR A 70 -7.83 -12.27 6.24
C THR A 70 -8.95 -12.69 7.18
N CYS A 71 -10.02 -11.90 7.24
CA CYS A 71 -11.23 -12.21 8.02
C CYS A 71 -12.35 -12.66 7.09
#